data_AF-A0A3C0CKY5-F1
#
_entry.id   AF-A0A3C0CKY5-F1
#
_cell.length_a   1.000
_cell.length_b   1.000
_cell.length_c   1.000
_cell.angle_alpha   90.00
_cell.angle_beta   90.00
_cell.angle_gamma   90.00
#
_symmetry.space_group_name_H-M   'P 1'
#
loop_
_entity.id
_entity.type
_entity.pdbx_description
1 polymer ?
#
loop_
_entity_poly.entity_id
_entity_poly.type
_entity_poly.pdbx_seq_one_letter_code
_entity_poly.pdbx_strand_id
1 'polypeptide(L)'
;SGRGRFSGRAVIQTFTPENPVIRLAAAQNYPEFYKGEIALRRTMLYPPFADICMVGFLGRDERKVRSAGVDFLEMLRRTAKRDYPEQPMRVLGPSPALVAKVSNKYRYKLVMKCRNNRRIRELISRLLVWFPSEKRHSGVTAFADMNPENIL
;
A
#
# COMPACT_ATOMS: atom_id res chain seq x y z
N SER A 1 -17.69 32.19 -5.26
CA SER A 1 -16.89 30.94 -5.12
C SER A 1 -16.09 30.74 -6.40
N GLY A 2 -14.98 30.00 -6.38
CA GLY A 2 -14.12 29.84 -7.57
C GLY A 2 -14.76 29.14 -8.79
N ARG A 3 -16.01 28.68 -8.67
CA ARG A 3 -16.81 28.07 -9.74
C ARG A 3 -18.20 28.72 -9.90
N GLY A 4 -18.41 29.86 -9.25
CA GLY A 4 -19.67 30.59 -9.28
C GLY A 4 -19.57 31.87 -10.10
N ARG A 5 -20.71 32.54 -10.30
CA ARG A 5 -20.80 33.81 -11.05
C ARG A 5 -19.94 34.93 -10.45
N PHE A 6 -19.76 34.95 -9.14
CA PHE A 6 -18.97 35.95 -8.44
C PHE A 6 -17.57 35.45 -8.09
N SER A 7 -16.58 36.33 -8.24
CA SER A 7 -15.19 36.06 -7.89
C SER A 7 -15.08 35.57 -6.43
N GLY A 8 -14.26 34.55 -6.23
CA GLY A 8 -13.96 34.01 -4.91
C GLY A 8 -12.45 33.99 -4.71
N ARG A 9 -12.01 34.18 -3.47
CA ARG A 9 -10.62 34.01 -3.08
C ARG A 9 -10.48 32.71 -2.29
N ALA A 10 -9.49 31.91 -2.65
CA ALA A 10 -9.04 30.78 -1.84
C ALA A 10 -7.66 31.10 -1.29
N VAL A 11 -7.42 30.77 -0.02
CA VAL A 11 -6.13 30.96 0.65
C VAL A 11 -5.65 29.59 1.09
N ILE A 12 -4.39 29.26 0.80
CA ILE A 12 -3.73 28.04 1.26
C ILE A 12 -2.78 28.45 2.39
N GLN A 13 -3.01 27.91 3.59
CA GLN A 13 -2.12 28.09 4.73
C GLN A 13 -1.34 26.79 4.96
N THR A 14 -0.01 26.88 4.94
CA THR A 14 0.91 25.74 5.14
C THR A 14 2.15 26.19 5.89
N PHE A 15 2.80 25.26 6.59
CA PHE A 15 4.13 25.47 7.16
C PHE A 15 5.25 25.36 6.12
N THR A 16 4.96 24.89 4.90
CA THR A 16 5.95 24.66 3.82
C THR A 16 5.54 25.37 2.51
N PRO A 17 5.43 26.72 2.50
CA PRO A 17 5.03 27.47 1.31
C PRO A 17 5.96 27.29 0.10
N GLU A 18 7.20 26.90 0.33
CA GLU A 18 8.22 26.58 -0.67
C GLU A 18 7.98 25.25 -1.40
N ASN A 19 7.09 24.39 -0.89
CA ASN A 19 6.80 23.09 -1.50
C ASN A 19 6.27 23.29 -2.94
N PRO A 20 6.93 22.69 -3.97
CA PRO A 20 6.54 22.86 -5.36
C PRO A 20 5.08 22.49 -5.66
N VAL A 21 4.55 21.44 -5.02
CA VAL A 21 3.16 21.01 -5.20
C VAL A 21 2.19 22.07 -4.69
N ILE A 22 2.48 22.65 -3.53
CA ILE A 22 1.65 23.71 -2.94
C ILE A 22 1.67 24.96 -3.82
N ARG A 23 2.85 25.35 -4.33
CA ARG A 23 2.98 26.50 -5.25
C ARG A 23 2.19 26.30 -6.54
N LEU A 24 2.29 25.11 -7.15
CA LEU A 24 1.55 24.78 -8.37
C LEU A 24 0.04 24.76 -8.13
N ALA A 25 -0.41 24.26 -6.97
CA ALA A 25 -1.81 24.31 -6.57
C ALA A 25 -2.33 25.75 -6.38
N ALA A 26 -1.55 26.61 -5.71
CA ALA A 26 -1.89 28.03 -5.53
C ALA A 26 -1.99 28.78 -6.87
N ALA A 27 -1.12 28.43 -7.83
CA ALA A 27 -1.15 28.97 -9.19
C ALA A 27 -2.19 28.30 -10.10
N GLN A 28 -2.94 27.30 -9.62
CA GLN A 28 -3.84 26.45 -10.40
C GLN A 28 -3.19 25.82 -11.65
N ASN A 29 -1.88 25.57 -11.61
CA ASN A 29 -1.14 24.96 -12.72
C ASN A 29 -1.16 23.44 -12.61
N TYR A 30 -2.31 22.87 -12.94
CA TYR A 30 -2.50 21.41 -12.97
C TYR A 30 -1.59 20.69 -13.99
N PRO A 31 -1.37 21.19 -15.22
CA PRO A 31 -0.54 20.48 -16.19
C PRO A 31 0.90 20.24 -15.72
N GLU A 32 1.57 21.24 -15.14
CA GLU A 32 2.94 21.07 -14.62
C GLU A 32 2.97 20.19 -13.37
N PHE A 33 1.96 20.30 -12.49
CA PHE A 33 1.80 19.37 -11.37
C PHE A 33 1.70 17.92 -11.87
N TYR A 34 0.82 17.66 -12.85
CA TYR A 34 0.63 16.33 -13.41
C TYR A 34 1.91 15.77 -14.02
N LYS A 35 2.63 16.58 -14.81
CA LYS A 35 3.90 16.19 -15.44
C LYS A 35 4.95 15.74 -14.42
N GLY A 36 5.07 16.44 -13.29
CA GLY A 36 5.96 16.06 -12.20
C GLY A 36 5.50 14.80 -11.47
N GLU A 37 4.23 14.78 -11.05
CA GLU A 37 3.63 13.68 -10.28
C GLU A 37 3.66 12.35 -11.04
N ILE A 38 3.30 12.36 -12.33
CA ILE A 38 3.25 11.15 -13.15
C ILE A 38 4.66 10.58 -13.40
N ALA A 39 5.66 11.44 -13.59
CA ALA A 39 7.05 11.02 -13.74
C ALA A 39 7.58 10.38 -12.44
N LEU A 40 7.29 10.99 -11.29
CA LEU A 40 7.66 10.47 -9.98
C LEU A 40 7.02 9.10 -9.70
N ARG A 41 5.71 8.95 -9.98
CA ARG A 41 5.01 7.68 -9.85
C ARG A 41 5.59 6.58 -10.73
N ARG A 42 6.00 6.91 -11.95
CA ARG A 42 6.67 5.96 -12.86
C ARG A 42 7.97 5.46 -12.27
N THR A 43 8.84 6.37 -11.84
CA THR A 43 10.14 6.03 -11.24
C THR A 43 9.99 5.20 -9.97
N MET A 44 8.98 5.52 -9.16
CA MET A 44 8.71 4.82 -7.91
C MET A 44 7.83 3.57 -8.06
N LEU A 45 7.36 3.23 -9.27
CA LEU A 45 6.43 2.10 -9.54
C LEU A 45 5.14 2.19 -8.70
N TYR A 46 4.47 3.34 -8.74
CA TYR A 46 3.12 3.53 -8.21
C TYR A 46 2.09 3.55 -9.35
N PRO A 47 0.80 3.31 -9.06
CA PRO A 47 -0.28 3.43 -10.05
C PRO A 47 -0.21 4.76 -10.80
N PRO A 48 -0.34 4.76 -12.15
CA PRO A 48 -0.84 3.66 -12.98
C PRO A 48 0.24 2.69 -13.53
N PHE A 49 1.50 2.81 -13.10
CA PHE A 49 2.62 2.04 -13.69
C PHE A 49 2.82 0.65 -13.06
N ALA A 50 2.19 0.41 -11.91
CA ALA A 50 2.11 -0.87 -11.23
C ALA A 50 0.80 -0.92 -10.43
N ASP A 51 0.34 -2.13 -10.13
CA ASP A 51 -0.71 -2.39 -9.16
C ASP A 51 -0.10 -2.53 -7.76
N ILE A 52 -0.94 -2.31 -6.74
CA ILE A 52 -0.54 -2.47 -5.35
C ILE A 52 -1.42 -3.50 -4.69
N CYS A 53 -0.82 -4.60 -4.23
CA CYS A 53 -1.47 -5.57 -3.35
C CYS A 53 -1.02 -5.30 -1.92
N MET A 54 -1.95 -4.97 -1.03
CA MET A 54 -1.71 -4.94 0.41
C MET A 54 -2.09 -6.29 1.01
N VAL A 55 -1.23 -6.85 1.86
CA VAL A 55 -1.59 -7.97 2.74
C VAL A 55 -1.66 -7.45 4.16
N GLY A 56 -2.82 -7.53 4.79
CA GLY A 56 -3.05 -7.08 6.16
C GLY A 56 -3.05 -8.23 7.16
N PHE A 57 -2.58 -7.96 8.38
CA PHE A 57 -2.52 -8.89 9.51
C PHE A 57 -3.20 -8.27 10.73
N LEU A 58 -4.12 -9.00 11.35
CA LEU A 58 -4.95 -8.50 12.45
C LEU A 58 -4.95 -9.48 13.62
N GLY A 59 -4.79 -9.02 14.85
CA GLY A 59 -4.79 -9.88 16.03
C GLY A 59 -4.69 -9.11 17.34
N ARG A 60 -4.99 -9.76 18.48
CA ARG A 60 -4.98 -9.11 19.80
C ARG A 60 -3.59 -8.95 20.41
N ASP A 61 -2.62 -9.76 19.99
CA ASP A 61 -1.24 -9.75 20.47
C ASP A 61 -0.34 -9.17 19.39
N GLU A 62 0.18 -7.96 19.62
CA GLU A 62 1.00 -7.22 18.66
C GLU A 62 2.25 -7.99 18.22
N ARG A 63 2.92 -8.70 19.16
CA ARG A 63 4.13 -9.45 18.85
C ARG A 63 3.80 -10.58 17.89
N LYS A 64 2.70 -11.30 18.13
CA LYS A 64 2.21 -12.35 17.22
C LYS A 64 1.83 -11.80 15.85
N VAL A 65 1.13 -10.66 15.80
CA VAL A 65 0.74 -10.03 14.52
C VAL A 65 1.97 -9.65 13.70
N ARG A 66 2.96 -9.02 14.34
CA ARG A 66 4.23 -8.64 13.70
C ARG A 66 4.99 -9.87 13.20
N SER A 67 5.19 -10.87 14.05
CA SER A 67 5.89 -12.11 13.69
C SER A 67 5.20 -12.84 12.54
N ALA A 68 3.87 -12.96 12.57
CA ALA A 68 3.12 -13.61 11.50
C ALA A 68 3.26 -12.85 10.15
N GLY A 69 3.35 -11.52 10.19
CA GLY A 69 3.67 -10.74 9.00
C GLY A 69 5.06 -11.06 8.45
N VAL A 70 6.06 -11.21 9.31
CA VAL A 70 7.45 -11.55 8.91
C VAL A 70 7.49 -12.94 8.29
N ASP A 71 6.85 -13.93 8.92
CA ASP A 71 6.74 -15.29 8.41
C ASP A 71 6.06 -15.34 7.04
N PHE A 72 4.98 -14.54 6.87
CA PHE A 72 4.31 -14.42 5.58
C PHE A 72 5.23 -13.83 4.51
N LEU A 73 6.02 -12.79 4.82
CA LEU A 73 6.99 -12.20 3.89
C LEU A 73 8.03 -13.25 3.45
N GLU A 74 8.57 -14.02 4.40
CA GLU A 74 9.56 -15.06 4.10
C GLU A 74 8.97 -16.16 3.21
N MET A 75 7.75 -16.61 3.53
CA MET A 75 7.04 -17.61 2.71
C MET A 75 6.74 -17.09 1.31
N LEU A 76 6.33 -15.81 1.20
CA LEU A 76 6.10 -15.14 -0.07
C LEU A 76 7.38 -15.11 -0.90
N ARG A 77 8.51 -14.67 -0.32
CA ARG A 77 9.80 -14.60 -1.02
C ARG A 77 10.24 -15.97 -1.53
N ARG A 78 10.14 -17.00 -0.69
CA ARG A 78 10.52 -18.38 -1.05
C ARG A 78 9.65 -18.92 -2.17
N THR A 79 8.33 -18.75 -2.05
CA THR A 79 7.36 -19.26 -3.04
C THR A 79 7.45 -18.50 -4.35
N ALA A 80 7.57 -17.17 -4.31
CA ALA A 80 7.74 -16.34 -5.50
C ALA A 80 9.02 -16.71 -6.27
N LYS A 81 10.16 -16.83 -5.57
CA LYS A 81 11.44 -17.19 -6.21
C LYS A 81 11.41 -18.57 -6.86
N ARG A 82 10.73 -19.55 -6.25
CA ARG A 82 10.69 -20.93 -6.74
C ARG A 82 9.66 -21.14 -7.86
N ASP A 83 8.46 -20.61 -7.68
CA ASP A 83 7.30 -21.00 -8.49
C ASP A 83 6.82 -19.87 -9.43
N TYR A 84 7.26 -18.62 -9.20
CA TYR A 84 6.86 -17.42 -9.96
C TYR A 84 8.06 -16.51 -10.33
N PRO A 85 9.20 -17.05 -10.77
CA PRO A 85 10.42 -16.26 -11.00
C PRO A 85 10.26 -15.19 -12.09
N GLU A 86 9.29 -15.34 -12.99
CA GLU A 86 9.02 -14.43 -14.09
C GLU A 86 8.18 -13.19 -13.68
N GLN A 87 7.59 -13.19 -12.47
CA GLN A 87 6.69 -12.14 -12.03
C GLN A 87 7.46 -10.99 -11.38
N PRO A 88 7.48 -9.78 -11.97
CA PRO A 88 8.12 -8.64 -11.35
C PRO A 88 7.30 -8.18 -10.14
N MET A 89 7.92 -8.21 -8.97
CA MET A 89 7.30 -7.68 -7.74
C MET A 89 8.32 -7.02 -6.83
N ARG A 90 7.91 -5.98 -6.12
CA ARG A 90 8.68 -5.36 -5.03
C ARG A 90 7.83 -5.35 -3.78
N VAL A 91 8.39 -5.87 -2.69
CA VAL A 91 7.66 -6.05 -1.44
C VAL A 91 8.27 -5.17 -0.36
N LEU A 92 7.41 -4.42 0.32
CA LEU A 92 7.71 -3.49 1.40
C LEU A 92 7.01 -3.95 2.68
N GLY A 93 7.67 -3.83 3.82
CA GLY A 93 7.13 -4.30 5.09
C GLY A 93 7.29 -5.81 5.30
N PRO A 94 6.94 -6.32 6.49
CA PRO A 94 5.79 -5.88 7.28
C PRO A 94 6.02 -4.61 8.11
N SER A 95 5.02 -3.75 8.20
CA SER A 95 5.01 -2.55 9.04
C SER A 95 3.65 -2.36 9.73
N PRO A 96 3.56 -1.57 10.82
CA PRO A 96 2.28 -1.16 11.36
C PRO A 96 1.43 -0.44 10.29
N ALA A 97 0.10 -0.57 10.38
CA ALA A 97 -0.81 0.31 9.64
C ALA A 97 -0.82 1.72 10.28
N LEU A 98 -1.18 2.77 9.51
CA LEU A 98 -1.31 4.15 10.04
C LEU A 98 -2.15 4.20 11.32
N VAL A 99 -3.25 3.44 11.34
CA VAL A 99 -3.99 3.17 12.57
C VAL A 99 -3.55 1.82 13.12
N ALA A 100 -2.59 1.86 14.04
CA ALA A 100 -1.93 0.65 14.55
C ALA A 100 -2.86 -0.30 15.33
N LYS A 101 -3.96 0.20 15.91
CA LYS A 101 -4.90 -0.60 16.72
C LYS A 101 -6.35 -0.14 16.52
N VAL A 102 -7.25 -1.09 16.23
CA VAL A 102 -8.70 -0.85 16.11
C VAL A 102 -9.44 -1.98 16.82
N SER A 103 -10.45 -1.66 17.63
CA SER A 103 -11.28 -2.66 18.34
C SER A 103 -10.46 -3.71 19.09
N ASN A 104 -9.43 -3.24 19.81
CA ASN A 104 -8.45 -4.04 20.55
C ASN A 104 -7.66 -5.07 19.70
N LYS A 105 -7.54 -4.86 18.38
CA LYS A 105 -6.69 -5.65 17.49
C LYS A 105 -5.61 -4.76 16.88
N TYR A 106 -4.37 -5.23 16.95
CA TYR A 106 -3.22 -4.64 16.29
C TYR A 106 -3.25 -4.95 14.79
N ARG A 107 -2.76 -4.01 13.99
CA ARG A 107 -2.81 -4.03 12.54
C ARG A 107 -1.41 -3.87 11.96
N TYR A 108 -0.95 -4.90 11.26
CA TYR A 108 0.25 -4.83 10.43
C TYR A 108 -0.13 -5.04 8.98
N LYS A 109 0.76 -4.64 8.08
CA LYS A 109 0.58 -4.85 6.65
C LYS A 109 1.91 -5.03 5.95
N LEU A 110 1.83 -5.63 4.78
CA LEU A 110 2.86 -5.71 3.77
C LEU A 110 2.30 -5.12 2.48
N VAL A 111 3.13 -4.38 1.75
CA VAL A 111 2.74 -3.74 0.49
C VAL A 111 3.57 -4.35 -0.62
N MET A 112 2.90 -4.93 -1.61
CA MET A 112 3.53 -5.50 -2.79
C MET A 112 3.17 -4.68 -4.01
N LYS A 113 4.17 -4.09 -4.66
CA LYS A 113 4.08 -3.53 -6.00
C LYS A 113 4.22 -4.66 -7.00
N CYS A 114 3.23 -4.85 -7.86
CA CYS A 114 3.16 -5.98 -8.79
C CYS A 114 2.31 -5.61 -10.02
N ARG A 115 2.08 -6.59 -10.89
CA ARG A 115 0.99 -6.52 -11.87
C ARG A 115 -0.19 -7.35 -11.36
N ASN A 116 -1.40 -6.84 -11.45
CA ASN A 116 -2.61 -7.57 -11.09
C ASN A 116 -2.99 -8.56 -12.20
N ASN A 117 -2.24 -9.65 -12.26
CA ASN A 117 -2.47 -10.75 -13.18
C ASN A 117 -2.87 -12.04 -12.45
N ARG A 118 -3.26 -13.05 -13.22
CA ARG A 118 -3.68 -14.35 -12.69
C ARG A 118 -2.61 -15.01 -11.79
N ARG A 119 -1.34 -14.99 -12.21
CA ARG A 119 -0.22 -15.64 -11.51
C ARG A 119 0.03 -15.01 -10.12
N ILE A 120 -0.02 -13.68 -10.03
CA ILE A 120 0.08 -12.96 -8.74
C ILE A 120 -1.10 -13.29 -7.83
N ARG A 121 -2.33 -13.32 -8.37
CA ARG A 121 -3.52 -13.71 -7.59
C ARG A 121 -3.45 -15.15 -7.09
N GLU A 122 -2.93 -16.08 -7.90
CA GLU A 122 -2.67 -17.47 -7.50
C GLU A 122 -1.62 -17.57 -6.38
N LEU A 123 -0.50 -16.82 -6.49
CA LEU A 123 0.52 -16.74 -5.43
C LEU A 123 -0.09 -16.27 -4.10
N ILE A 124 -0.83 -15.15 -4.11
CA ILE A 124 -1.43 -14.58 -2.90
C ILE A 124 -2.49 -15.53 -2.32
N SER A 125 -3.34 -16.11 -3.17
CA SER A 125 -4.34 -17.10 -2.74
C SER A 125 -3.68 -18.29 -2.04
N ARG A 126 -2.62 -18.85 -2.61
CA ARG A 126 -1.88 -19.97 -2.00
C ARG A 126 -1.30 -19.61 -0.63
N LEU A 127 -0.76 -18.41 -0.48
CA LEU A 127 -0.23 -17.95 0.81
C LEU A 127 -1.34 -17.73 1.84
N LEU A 128 -2.49 -17.20 1.44
CA LEU A 128 -3.65 -17.03 2.32
C LEU A 128 -4.28 -18.35 2.75
N VAL A 129 -4.20 -19.41 1.93
CA VAL A 129 -4.62 -20.77 2.29
C VAL A 129 -3.62 -21.43 3.24
N TRP A 130 -2.32 -21.26 2.99
CA TRP A 130 -1.25 -21.79 3.84
C TRP A 130 -1.24 -21.13 5.23
N PHE A 131 -1.44 -19.81 5.30
CA PHE A 131 -1.31 -19.05 6.54
C PHE A 131 -2.08 -19.63 7.73
N PRO A 132 -3.40 -19.94 7.65
CA PRO A 132 -4.13 -20.53 8.76
C PRO A 132 -3.77 -21.99 9.08
N SER A 133 -3.08 -22.71 8.19
CA SER A 133 -2.65 -24.11 8.45
C SER A 133 -1.51 -24.20 9.48
N GLU A 134 -0.82 -23.09 9.74
CA GLU A 134 0.30 -23.04 10.68
C GLU A 134 -0.19 -22.64 12.08
N LYS A 135 -0.05 -23.55 13.05
CA LYS A 135 -0.49 -23.31 14.44
C LYS A 135 0.06 -22.00 15.05
N ARG A 136 1.27 -21.60 14.65
CA ARG A 136 1.92 -20.37 15.14
C ARG A 136 1.20 -19.08 14.72
N HIS A 137 0.36 -19.11 13.68
CA HIS A 137 -0.45 -17.97 13.26
C HIS A 137 -1.82 -17.91 13.97
N SER A 138 -2.11 -18.82 14.90
CA SER A 138 -3.38 -18.85 15.63
C SER A 138 -3.64 -17.51 16.36
N GLY A 139 -4.85 -16.97 16.17
CA GLY A 139 -5.25 -15.67 16.71
C GLY A 139 -4.83 -14.47 15.85
N VAL A 140 -4.22 -14.71 14.67
CA VAL A 140 -3.94 -13.69 13.66
C VAL A 140 -4.72 -13.99 12.39
N THR A 141 -5.41 -13.00 11.85
CA THR A 141 -6.09 -13.08 10.54
C THR A 141 -5.22 -12.39 9.50
N ALA A 142 -4.98 -13.06 8.37
CA ALA A 142 -4.38 -12.45 7.18
C ALA A 142 -5.45 -12.23 6.10
N PHE A 143 -5.36 -11.13 5.36
CA PHE A 143 -6.20 -10.83 4.20
C PHE A 143 -5.40 -10.08 3.15
N ALA A 144 -5.85 -10.09 1.89
CA ALA A 144 -5.25 -9.31 0.82
C ALA A 144 -6.28 -8.36 0.19
N ASP A 145 -5.80 -7.19 -0.21
CA ASP A 145 -6.57 -6.16 -0.89
C ASP A 145 -5.77 -5.68 -2.11
N MET A 146 -6.36 -5.80 -3.29
CA MET A 146 -5.73 -5.44 -4.56
C MET A 146 -6.21 -4.06 -4.99
N ASN A 147 -5.26 -3.16 -5.19
CA ASN A 147 -5.46 -1.74 -5.41
C ASN A 147 -6.30 -1.09 -4.30
N PRO A 148 -5.85 -1.19 -3.02
CA PRO A 148 -6.57 -0.61 -1.90
C PRO A 148 -6.64 0.91 -2.04
N GLU A 149 -7.75 1.52 -1.60
CA GLU A 149 -7.92 2.98 -1.62
C GLU A 149 -6.88 3.69 -0.74
N ASN A 150 -6.46 3.06 0.36
CA ASN A 150 -5.46 3.59 1.28
C ASN A 150 -4.38 2.55 1.60
N ILE A 151 -3.13 2.93 1.34
CA ILE A 151 -1.94 2.10 1.59
C ILE A 151 -1.12 2.64 2.76
N LEU A 152 -1.47 3.81 3.31
CA LEU A 152 -0.83 4.45 4.46
C LEU A 152 -1.57 4.10 5.75
#